data_AF-A0A8H3R7B4-F1
#
_entry.id   AF-A0A8H3R7B4-F1
#
_cell.length_a   1.000
_cell.length_b   1.000
_cell.length_c   1.000
_cell.angle_alpha   90.00
_cell.angle_beta   90.00
_cell.angle_gamma   90.00
#
_symmetry.space_group_name_H-M   'P 1'
#
loop_
_entity.id
_entity.type
_entity.pdbx_description
1 polymer ?
#
loop_
_entity_poly.entity_id
_entity_poly.type
_entity_poly.pdbx_seq_one_letter_code
_entity_poly.pdbx_strand_id
1 'polypeptide(L)'
;MNSLINKIKNGKRSLNNIRKKIIKTSRVKNEICEKCKRIDYTQLSAHSNYEAPRALEWIPYDKFTNIKFVAKGGFGKVYKANWIDGCMDNKWNNKNQNWRRIRQNMFVALKSLNNSKNVTSEFMNEIISHHKIRETFSIIKFYGITQDPKTKDYMMVLDYAKDGSLRDNLSDANTSNWDYKLYYIYCIALGLEHIHDMGLIHRDLHTGNILLGHLVYITDMGLCKPANYKKKSTKTYGIIPYMAPEILRGQDYTKAADIYSFGIIIPRFDIKVPQLIVSLIKRCLDADPINRPTIEEIRKLSCHWLYECTSVVFDEPTEFQKQIKEAIEAKYISTNSMSSTSLGLKTHSGAIYTSRLLNFNKLPDPKNSDDYYVQYDNITNMEYSDSLQINLRSK
;
A
#
# COMPACT_ATOMS: atom_id res chain seq x y z
N MET A 1 7.66 25.88 52.34
CA MET A 1 6.51 25.29 51.60
C MET A 1 5.60 26.34 50.94
N ASN A 2 5.14 27.38 51.65
CA ASN A 2 4.24 28.41 51.10
C ASN A 2 4.84 29.33 50.00
N SER A 3 6.16 29.55 50.00
CA SER A 3 6.87 30.32 48.95
C SER A 3 6.89 29.61 47.59
N LEU A 4 6.94 28.27 47.59
CA LEU A 4 6.95 27.45 46.37
C LEU A 4 5.55 27.39 45.72
N ILE A 5 4.51 27.32 46.55
CA ILE A 5 3.10 27.31 46.12
C ILE A 5 2.70 28.65 45.46
N ASN A 6 3.19 29.77 45.98
CA ASN A 6 2.92 31.09 45.39
C ASN A 6 3.67 31.33 44.07
N LYS A 7 4.89 30.79 43.91
CA LYS A 7 5.60 30.81 42.61
C LYS A 7 4.88 29.99 41.55
N ILE A 8 4.31 28.84 41.91
CA ILE A 8 3.52 27.99 40.98
C ILE A 8 2.18 28.66 40.61
N LYS A 9 1.50 29.34 41.54
CA LYS A 9 0.25 30.08 41.27
C LYS A 9 0.47 31.30 40.35
N ASN A 10 1.57 32.02 40.53
CA ASN A 10 1.90 33.19 39.69
C ASN A 10 2.36 32.78 38.27
N GLY A 11 3.08 31.66 38.13
CA GLY A 11 3.41 31.08 36.82
C GLY A 11 2.17 30.63 36.04
N LYS A 12 1.17 30.04 36.71
CA LYS A 12 -0.12 29.64 36.08
C LYS A 12 -0.96 30.83 35.62
N ARG A 13 -0.93 31.96 36.34
CA ARG A 13 -1.63 33.20 35.92
C ARG A 13 -0.98 33.87 34.69
N SER A 14 0.34 33.86 34.60
CA SER A 14 1.08 34.38 33.43
C SER A 14 0.80 33.57 32.15
N LEU A 15 0.79 32.23 32.25
CA LEU A 15 0.45 31.33 31.14
C LEU A 15 -0.99 31.50 30.64
N ASN A 16 -1.95 31.76 31.54
CA ASN A 16 -3.35 32.00 31.15
C ASN A 16 -3.57 33.32 30.41
N ASN A 17 -2.78 34.36 30.71
CA ASN A 17 -2.85 35.64 30.01
C ASN A 17 -2.19 35.57 28.62
N ILE A 18 -1.13 34.76 28.45
CA ILE A 18 -0.54 34.45 27.13
C ILE A 18 -1.52 33.62 26.28
N ARG A 19 -2.20 32.64 26.89
CA ARG A 19 -3.28 31.87 26.25
C ARG A 19 -4.41 32.75 25.70
N LYS A 20 -4.84 33.76 26.46
CA LYS A 20 -5.91 34.67 26.02
C LYS A 20 -5.49 35.62 24.90
N LYS A 21 -4.19 35.92 24.77
CA LYS A 21 -3.67 36.83 23.73
C LYS A 21 -3.45 36.15 22.37
N ILE A 22 -3.32 34.81 22.33
CA ILE A 22 -3.09 34.00 21.12
C ILE A 22 -4.40 33.58 20.41
N ILE A 23 -5.56 33.75 21.05
CA ILE A 23 -6.86 33.21 20.57
C ILE A 23 -7.53 34.04 19.44
N LYS A 24 -7.02 35.21 19.05
CA LYS A 24 -7.62 36.02 17.98
C LYS A 24 -6.83 35.94 16.66
N THR A 25 -6.96 34.84 15.89
CA THR A 25 -6.99 34.84 14.39
C THR A 25 -7.10 33.43 13.77
N SER A 26 -8.11 33.23 12.92
CA SER A 26 -8.35 32.14 11.93
C SER A 26 -8.43 30.68 12.42
N ARG A 27 -9.66 30.15 12.44
CA ARG A 27 -10.11 28.89 13.06
C ARG A 27 -9.62 27.58 12.38
N VAL A 28 -8.85 27.66 11.29
CA VAL A 28 -8.36 26.48 10.54
C VAL A 28 -6.85 26.25 10.68
N LYS A 29 -6.05 27.30 10.96
CA LYS A 29 -4.61 27.17 11.26
C LYS A 29 -4.32 26.53 12.62
N ASN A 30 -5.23 26.71 13.59
CA ASN A 30 -4.98 26.30 14.98
C ASN A 30 -5.12 24.81 15.24
N GLU A 31 -5.87 24.03 14.46
CA GLU A 31 -5.98 22.59 14.73
C GLU A 31 -4.70 21.83 14.43
N ILE A 32 -3.95 22.19 13.38
CA ILE A 32 -2.67 21.55 13.05
C ILE A 32 -1.56 22.05 13.96
N CYS A 33 -1.51 23.35 14.22
CA CYS A 33 -0.51 23.88 15.15
C CYS A 33 -0.74 23.32 16.55
N GLU A 34 -1.99 23.20 17.04
CA GLU A 34 -2.25 22.58 18.33
C GLU A 34 -2.19 21.04 18.32
N LYS A 35 -2.57 20.32 17.25
CA LYS A 35 -2.45 18.84 17.19
C LYS A 35 -1.02 18.38 16.91
N CYS A 36 -0.27 19.06 16.05
CA CYS A 36 1.16 18.79 15.83
C CYS A 36 2.04 19.34 16.98
N LYS A 37 1.73 20.48 17.62
CA LYS A 37 2.38 20.85 18.90
C LYS A 37 1.94 19.96 20.07
N ARG A 38 0.78 19.30 19.97
CA ARG A 38 0.39 18.22 20.88
C ARG A 38 1.12 16.91 20.58
N ILE A 39 1.80 16.71 19.45
CA ILE A 39 2.59 15.49 19.24
C ILE A 39 3.67 15.38 20.32
N ASP A 40 4.39 16.47 20.61
CA ASP A 40 5.31 16.53 21.74
C ASP A 40 4.60 16.18 23.06
N TYR A 41 3.39 16.73 23.28
CA TYR A 41 2.60 16.43 24.48
C TYR A 41 2.07 14.99 24.53
N THR A 42 1.78 14.37 23.37
CA THR A 42 1.23 13.00 23.26
C THR A 42 2.34 11.97 23.46
N GLN A 43 3.54 12.24 22.93
CA GLN A 43 4.77 11.52 23.27
C GLN A 43 5.09 11.65 24.77
N LEU A 44 4.88 12.85 25.35
CA LEU A 44 5.11 13.11 26.77
C LEU A 44 3.98 12.63 27.72
N SER A 45 2.80 12.29 27.22
CA SER A 45 1.67 11.81 28.03
C SER A 45 1.45 10.29 27.93
N ALA A 46 2.08 9.61 26.97
CA ALA A 46 1.94 8.17 26.78
C ALA A 46 2.74 7.32 27.80
N HIS A 47 3.45 7.96 28.74
CA HIS A 47 4.26 7.31 29.77
C HIS A 47 3.48 6.46 30.79
N SER A 48 2.14 6.60 30.85
CA SER A 48 1.35 5.96 31.91
C SER A 48 0.54 4.74 31.47
N ASN A 49 0.50 4.38 30.18
CA ASN A 49 -0.28 3.23 29.71
C ASN A 49 0.49 2.45 28.62
N TYR A 50 0.13 1.18 28.43
CA TYR A 50 0.51 0.30 27.31
C TYR A 50 0.17 0.86 25.90
N GLU A 51 -0.19 2.15 25.80
CA GLU A 51 -0.48 2.92 24.60
C GLU A 51 0.72 3.73 24.07
N ALA A 52 1.85 3.73 24.80
CA ALA A 52 3.18 4.21 24.41
C ALA A 52 3.61 3.97 22.94
N PRO A 53 3.32 2.82 22.27
CA PRO A 53 3.73 2.58 20.89
C PRO A 53 3.08 3.49 19.82
N ARG A 54 2.21 4.43 20.22
CA ARG A 54 1.16 5.00 19.35
C ARG A 54 1.29 6.50 19.10
N ALA A 55 2.32 7.17 19.60
CA ALA A 55 2.50 8.58 19.31
C ALA A 55 3.14 8.74 17.92
N LEU A 56 2.44 9.42 17.00
CA LEU A 56 3.00 9.88 15.73
C LEU A 56 4.32 10.62 16.01
N GLU A 57 5.45 10.18 15.45
CA GLU A 57 6.73 10.82 15.76
C GLU A 57 6.93 12.10 14.94
N TRP A 58 7.28 13.21 15.59
CA TRP A 58 7.91 14.34 14.92
C TRP A 58 9.42 14.09 14.86
N ILE A 59 9.96 13.97 13.65
CA ILE A 59 11.38 13.67 13.45
C ILE A 59 12.06 14.95 12.93
N PRO A 60 12.99 15.55 13.69
CA PRO A 60 13.70 16.74 13.24
C PRO A 60 14.44 16.50 11.93
N TYR A 61 14.30 17.43 10.98
CA TYR A 61 14.79 17.24 9.61
C TYR A 61 16.32 17.11 9.52
N ASP A 62 17.05 17.73 10.45
CA ASP A 62 18.51 17.65 10.58
C ASP A 62 19.01 16.26 10.99
N LYS A 63 18.12 15.35 11.38
CA LYS A 63 18.44 13.93 11.61
C LYS A 63 18.55 13.12 10.33
N PHE A 64 18.19 13.71 9.19
CA PHE A 64 18.30 13.06 7.88
C PHE A 64 19.52 13.56 7.12
N THR A 65 20.36 12.62 6.68
CA THR A 65 21.55 12.90 5.86
C THR A 65 21.48 12.16 4.53
N ASN A 66 22.33 12.52 3.57
CA ASN A 66 22.41 11.87 2.25
C ASN A 66 21.06 11.77 1.52
N ILE A 67 20.27 12.85 1.58
CA ILE A 67 18.95 12.91 0.96
C ILE A 67 19.10 12.90 -0.56
N LYS A 68 18.56 11.88 -1.22
CA LYS A 68 18.62 11.67 -2.68
C LYS A 68 17.22 11.50 -3.25
N PHE A 69 16.93 12.15 -4.37
CA PHE A 69 15.66 11.96 -5.08
C PHE A 69 15.55 10.52 -5.60
N VAL A 70 14.38 9.91 -5.46
CA VAL A 70 14.09 8.55 -5.93
C VAL A 70 13.10 8.59 -7.08
N ALA A 71 11.92 9.17 -6.83
CA ALA A 71 10.84 9.16 -7.81
C ALA A 71 9.86 10.32 -7.59
N LYS A 72 9.11 10.64 -8.65
CA LYS A 72 7.97 11.56 -8.62
C LYS A 72 6.74 10.84 -9.17
N GLY A 73 5.71 10.74 -8.35
CA GLY A 73 4.41 10.16 -8.72
C GLY A 73 3.35 11.24 -8.99
N GLY A 74 2.10 10.81 -9.20
CA GLY A 74 0.96 11.72 -9.40
C GLY A 74 0.65 12.58 -8.17
N PHE A 75 0.93 12.06 -6.97
CA PHE A 75 0.57 12.69 -5.70
C PHE A 75 1.74 13.33 -4.94
N GLY A 76 2.98 13.13 -5.38
CA GLY A 76 4.13 13.63 -4.62
C GLY A 76 5.50 13.21 -5.12
N LYS A 77 6.53 13.50 -4.31
CA LYS A 77 7.93 13.11 -4.54
C LYS A 77 8.45 12.26 -3.39
N VAL A 78 9.28 11.28 -3.72
CA VAL A 78 9.94 10.40 -2.76
C VAL A 78 11.45 10.60 -2.82
N TYR A 79 12.06 10.69 -1.64
CA TYR A 79 13.50 10.79 -1.45
C TYR A 79 13.98 9.65 -0.56
N LYS A 80 15.20 9.15 -0.79
CA LYS A 80 15.91 8.26 0.11
C LYS A 80 16.77 9.10 1.04
N ALA A 81 16.83 8.76 2.33
CA ALA A 81 17.71 9.42 3.30
C ALA A 81 18.27 8.43 4.32
N ASN A 82 19.35 8.81 4.99
CA ASN A 82 19.89 8.14 6.17
C ASN A 82 19.31 8.81 7.42
N TRP A 83 18.66 8.04 8.30
CA TRP A 83 18.17 8.54 9.59
C TRP A 83 19.15 8.18 10.70
N ILE A 84 19.83 9.18 11.26
CA ILE A 84 20.94 8.94 12.21
C ILE A 84 20.47 8.33 13.54
N ASP A 85 19.35 8.80 14.07
CA ASP A 85 18.86 8.37 15.39
C ASP A 85 18.25 6.96 15.33
N GLY A 86 17.71 6.55 14.18
CA GLY A 86 16.97 5.30 14.02
C GLY A 86 15.54 5.35 14.61
N CYS A 87 14.80 4.26 14.46
CA CYS A 87 13.40 4.20 14.88
C CYS A 87 13.24 3.88 16.38
N MET A 88 12.12 4.31 16.97
CA MET A 88 11.74 3.94 18.33
C MET A 88 11.40 2.44 18.40
N ASP A 89 11.79 1.78 19.48
CA ASP A 89 11.43 0.37 19.73
C ASP A 89 10.35 0.17 20.80
N ASN A 90 9.58 1.24 21.04
CA ASN A 90 8.48 1.30 22.00
C ASN A 90 8.89 1.06 23.46
N LYS A 91 10.18 1.14 23.82
CA LYS A 91 10.64 1.07 25.21
C LYS A 91 11.14 2.42 25.69
N TRP A 92 10.55 2.93 26.76
CA TRP A 92 11.01 4.15 27.42
C TRP A 92 12.25 3.86 28.28
N ASN A 93 13.29 4.69 28.16
CA ASN A 93 14.48 4.62 29.01
C ASN A 93 14.35 5.60 30.18
N ASN A 94 14.05 5.08 31.37
CA ASN A 94 13.91 5.88 32.60
C ASN A 94 15.19 6.63 33.00
N LYS A 95 16.38 6.16 32.62
CA LYS A 95 17.64 6.85 32.96
C LYS A 95 17.85 8.09 32.10
N ASN A 96 17.59 7.95 30.81
CA ASN A 96 17.82 9.01 29.82
C ASN A 96 16.58 9.88 29.59
N GLN A 97 15.44 9.54 30.22
CA GLN A 97 14.14 10.18 30.04
C GLN A 97 13.80 10.38 28.55
N ASN A 98 14.00 9.31 27.77
CA ASN A 98 13.77 9.31 26.33
C ASN A 98 13.41 7.91 25.82
N TRP A 99 12.78 7.82 24.65
CA TRP A 99 12.51 6.55 23.97
C TRP A 99 13.80 5.89 23.51
N ARG A 100 13.89 4.57 23.71
CA ARG A 100 15.00 3.77 23.22
C ARG A 100 14.93 3.69 21.69
N ARG A 101 16.09 3.92 21.07
CA ARG A 101 16.30 3.93 19.63
C ARG A 101 16.96 2.64 19.17
N ILE A 102 16.55 2.13 18.02
CA ILE A 102 17.15 0.97 17.34
C ILE A 102 17.42 1.31 15.87
N ARG A 103 18.22 0.48 15.18
CA ARG A 103 18.53 0.63 13.75
C ARG A 103 19.09 2.03 13.43
N GLN A 104 20.06 2.51 14.21
CA GLN A 104 20.77 3.77 13.93
C GLN A 104 21.35 3.77 12.51
N ASN A 105 21.37 4.93 11.86
CA ASN A 105 21.80 5.11 10.48
C ASN A 105 21.02 4.29 9.44
N MET A 106 19.76 3.92 9.73
CA MET A 106 18.93 3.20 8.77
C MET A 106 18.52 4.07 7.58
N PHE A 107 18.30 3.42 6.43
CA PHE A 107 17.67 4.07 5.28
C PHE A 107 16.16 4.26 5.51
N VAL A 108 15.65 5.42 5.13
CA VAL A 108 14.21 5.76 5.13
C VAL A 108 13.81 6.39 3.80
N ALA A 109 12.52 6.29 3.48
CA ALA A 109 11.89 7.05 2.41
C ALA A 109 11.20 8.29 2.99
N LEU A 110 11.51 9.47 2.46
CA LEU A 110 10.82 10.72 2.75
C LEU A 110 9.83 11.00 1.61
N LYS A 111 8.53 10.83 1.88
CA LYS A 111 7.46 11.10 0.92
C LYS A 111 6.84 12.47 1.19
N SER A 112 7.01 13.38 0.24
CA SER A 112 6.34 14.70 0.23
C SER A 112 5.12 14.64 -0.70
N LEU A 113 3.99 15.26 -0.31
CA LEU A 113 2.87 15.45 -1.21
C LEU A 113 3.00 16.78 -1.99
N ASN A 114 2.38 16.84 -3.17
CA ASN A 114 2.33 18.08 -3.95
C ASN A 114 1.68 19.21 -3.13
N ASN A 115 2.31 20.39 -3.11
CA ASN A 115 1.86 21.57 -2.34
C ASN A 115 1.76 21.34 -0.81
N SER A 116 2.51 20.39 -0.27
CA SER A 116 2.51 20.08 1.17
C SER A 116 3.09 21.17 2.07
N LYS A 117 3.53 22.32 1.53
CA LYS A 117 3.77 23.55 2.32
C LYS A 117 2.59 23.89 3.24
N ASN A 118 1.38 23.64 2.77
CA ASN A 118 0.17 23.67 3.58
C ASN A 118 -0.30 22.24 3.80
N VAL A 119 -0.58 21.87 5.05
CA VAL A 119 -1.15 20.56 5.37
C VAL A 119 -2.52 20.44 4.71
N THR A 120 -2.62 19.61 3.66
CA THR A 120 -3.87 19.37 2.95
C THR A 120 -4.68 18.27 3.64
N SER A 121 -5.98 18.20 3.35
CA SER A 121 -6.81 17.10 3.81
C SER A 121 -6.36 15.76 3.23
N GLU A 122 -5.77 15.71 2.04
CA GLU A 122 -5.23 14.46 1.49
C GLU A 122 -4.06 13.95 2.33
N PHE A 123 -3.10 14.84 2.67
CA PHE A 123 -1.96 14.49 3.53
C PHE A 123 -2.39 13.94 4.87
N MET A 124 -3.36 14.60 5.51
CA MET A 124 -3.90 14.16 6.80
C MET A 124 -4.60 12.82 6.70
N ASN A 125 -5.37 12.59 5.63
CA ASN A 125 -6.06 11.31 5.44
C ASN A 125 -5.07 10.16 5.28
N GLU A 126 -3.95 10.38 4.57
CA GLU A 126 -2.91 9.35 4.41
C GLU A 126 -2.24 9.00 5.73
N ILE A 127 -1.89 10.01 6.55
CA ILE A 127 -1.33 9.82 7.90
C ILE A 127 -2.32 9.08 8.80
N ILE A 128 -3.59 9.53 8.82
CA ILE A 128 -4.62 8.91 9.66
C ILE A 128 -4.86 7.46 9.25
N SER A 129 -4.84 7.17 7.94
CA SER A 129 -5.03 5.80 7.44
C SER A 129 -3.87 4.89 7.87
N HIS A 130 -2.62 5.32 7.69
CA HIS A 130 -1.46 4.56 8.19
C HIS A 130 -1.49 4.39 9.71
N HIS A 131 -1.92 5.41 10.45
CA HIS A 131 -2.00 5.32 11.91
C HIS A 131 -3.10 4.36 12.40
N LYS A 132 -4.21 4.27 11.66
CA LYS A 132 -5.29 3.30 11.97
C LYS A 132 -4.86 1.86 11.72
N ILE A 133 -4.12 1.64 10.64
CA ILE A 133 -3.67 0.30 10.26
C ILE A 133 -2.49 -0.09 11.15
N ARG A 134 -2.77 -0.95 12.13
CA ARG A 134 -1.81 -1.37 13.16
C ARG A 134 -0.70 -2.25 12.59
N GLU A 135 0.41 -2.31 13.33
CA GLU A 135 1.63 -3.07 13.06
C GLU A 135 1.40 -4.41 12.33
N THR A 136 1.49 -4.37 11.01
CA THR A 136 1.57 -5.55 10.15
C THR A 136 2.87 -5.49 9.37
N PHE A 137 3.42 -6.66 9.08
CA PHE A 137 4.64 -6.81 8.31
C PHE A 137 4.43 -6.65 6.80
N SER A 138 3.16 -6.53 6.36
CA SER A 138 2.77 -6.46 4.94
C SER A 138 2.29 -5.08 4.48
N ILE A 139 2.46 -4.06 5.31
CA ILE A 139 2.21 -2.65 4.96
C ILE A 139 3.47 -1.86 5.29
N ILE A 140 3.80 -0.88 4.44
CA ILE A 140 5.01 -0.10 4.63
C ILE A 140 4.99 0.60 5.98
N LYS A 141 6.04 0.43 6.77
CA LYS A 141 6.08 1.00 8.12
C LYS A 141 6.17 2.52 8.03
N PHE A 142 5.28 3.18 8.75
CA PHE A 142 5.26 4.63 8.92
C PHE A 142 5.85 4.99 10.28
N TYR A 143 6.97 5.72 10.27
CA TYR A 143 7.69 6.11 11.49
C TYR A 143 7.20 7.43 12.05
N GLY A 144 6.88 8.39 11.19
CA GLY A 144 6.52 9.72 11.64
C GLY A 144 6.52 10.75 10.52
N ILE A 145 6.52 12.01 10.92
CA ILE A 145 6.51 13.17 10.02
C ILE A 145 7.71 14.06 10.26
N THR A 146 8.15 14.73 9.21
CA THR A 146 9.15 15.78 9.26
C THR A 146 8.72 16.95 8.37
N GLN A 147 9.47 18.05 8.39
CA GLN A 147 9.25 19.18 7.50
C GLN A 147 10.59 19.68 6.97
N ASP A 148 10.70 19.79 5.65
CA ASP A 148 11.87 20.40 5.02
C ASP A 148 11.94 21.88 5.41
N PRO A 149 12.99 22.34 6.10
CA PRO A 149 13.07 23.73 6.56
C PRO A 149 13.23 24.73 5.42
N LYS A 150 13.71 24.31 4.24
CA LYS A 150 13.88 25.15 3.04
C LYS A 150 12.58 25.24 2.25
N THR A 151 11.98 24.11 1.89
CA THR A 151 10.76 24.13 1.05
C THR A 151 9.49 24.36 1.86
N LYS A 152 9.53 24.07 3.17
CA LYS A 152 8.40 24.03 4.11
C LYS A 152 7.42 22.88 3.86
N ASP A 153 7.74 21.95 2.97
CA ASP A 153 6.93 20.78 2.69
C ASP A 153 6.95 19.81 3.87
N TYR A 154 5.77 19.41 4.32
CA TYR A 154 5.64 18.28 5.24
C TYR A 154 5.89 16.96 4.51
N MET A 155 6.61 16.06 5.18
CA MET A 155 7.00 14.77 4.62
C MET A 155 6.68 13.64 5.59
N MET A 156 6.22 12.51 5.05
CA MET A 156 6.11 11.25 5.78
C MET A 156 7.46 10.53 5.77
N VAL A 157 7.83 9.94 6.90
CA VAL A 157 9.02 9.12 7.07
C VAL A 157 8.59 7.66 7.10
N LEU A 158 8.93 6.93 6.03
CA LEU A 158 8.53 5.55 5.78
C LEU A 158 9.77 4.64 5.77
N ASP A 159 9.59 3.34 6.00
CA ASP A 159 10.67 2.37 5.76
C ASP A 159 11.08 2.39 4.28
N TYR A 160 12.36 2.17 4.02
CA TYR A 160 12.89 2.19 2.66
C TYR A 160 12.91 0.77 2.09
N ALA A 161 11.98 0.50 1.17
CA ALA A 161 11.95 -0.74 0.39
C ALA A 161 13.08 -0.72 -0.64
N LYS A 162 14.19 -1.41 -0.31
CA LYS A 162 15.44 -1.34 -1.07
C LYS A 162 15.34 -1.81 -2.52
N ASP A 163 14.42 -2.73 -2.79
CA ASP A 163 14.27 -3.37 -4.10
C ASP A 163 13.19 -2.65 -4.94
N GLY A 164 12.64 -1.53 -4.48
CA GLY A 164 11.72 -0.70 -5.27
C GLY A 164 10.30 -1.26 -5.35
N SER A 165 9.61 -1.06 -6.47
CA SER A 165 8.23 -1.51 -6.66
C SER A 165 8.15 -2.84 -7.41
N LEU A 166 7.09 -3.62 -7.18
CA LEU A 166 6.84 -4.85 -7.93
C LEU A 166 6.78 -4.58 -9.43
N ARG A 167 6.21 -3.43 -9.85
CA ARG A 167 6.15 -3.03 -11.27
C ARG A 167 7.54 -2.98 -11.92
N ASP A 168 8.52 -2.44 -11.21
CA ASP A 168 9.86 -2.23 -11.77
C ASP A 168 10.71 -3.52 -11.75
N ASN A 169 10.25 -4.54 -11.01
CA ASN A 169 10.93 -5.84 -10.84
C ASN A 169 10.08 -7.02 -11.32
N LEU A 170 9.14 -6.78 -12.25
CA LEU A 170 8.25 -7.84 -12.76
C LEU A 170 9.03 -8.98 -13.42
N SER A 171 10.14 -8.71 -14.11
CA SER A 171 10.98 -9.74 -14.73
C SER A 171 11.53 -10.74 -13.71
N ASP A 172 11.99 -10.22 -12.57
CA ASP A 172 12.65 -11.00 -11.53
C ASP A 172 11.60 -11.77 -10.71
N ALA A 173 10.45 -11.14 -10.44
CA ALA A 173 9.31 -11.80 -9.83
C ALA A 173 8.74 -12.92 -10.73
N ASN A 174 8.67 -12.70 -12.04
CA ASN A 174 8.18 -13.70 -13.01
C ASN A 174 9.09 -14.93 -13.12
N THR A 175 10.41 -14.73 -13.02
CA THR A 175 11.39 -15.81 -13.13
C THR A 175 11.60 -16.58 -11.83
N SER A 176 11.15 -16.04 -10.69
CA SER A 176 11.26 -16.67 -9.37
C SER A 176 10.59 -18.05 -9.25
N ASN A 177 10.97 -18.80 -8.22
CA ASN A 177 10.33 -20.09 -7.92
C ASN A 177 8.93 -19.88 -7.32
N TRP A 178 8.08 -20.91 -7.42
CA TRP A 178 6.69 -20.85 -6.95
C TRP A 178 6.54 -20.45 -5.48
N ASP A 179 7.49 -20.84 -4.62
CA ASP A 179 7.48 -20.45 -3.20
C ASP A 179 7.48 -18.92 -3.04
N TYR A 180 8.32 -18.22 -3.80
CA TYR A 180 8.38 -16.75 -3.77
C TYR A 180 7.10 -16.14 -4.35
N LYS A 181 6.57 -16.70 -5.43
CA LYS A 181 5.31 -16.23 -6.04
C LYS A 181 4.14 -16.34 -5.05
N LEU A 182 4.04 -17.48 -4.37
CA LEU A 182 3.01 -17.71 -3.35
C LEU A 182 3.21 -16.84 -2.13
N TYR A 183 4.45 -16.62 -1.72
CA TYR A 183 4.79 -15.69 -0.66
C TYR A 183 4.33 -14.26 -1.00
N TYR A 184 4.51 -13.81 -2.25
CA TYR A 184 4.03 -12.49 -2.69
C TYR A 184 2.50 -12.40 -2.62
N ILE A 185 1.79 -13.40 -3.16
CA ILE A 185 0.31 -13.47 -3.11
C ILE A 185 -0.16 -13.41 -1.66
N TYR A 186 0.45 -14.22 -0.78
CA TYR A 186 0.11 -14.27 0.64
C TYR A 186 0.36 -12.94 1.35
N CYS A 187 1.54 -12.33 1.19
CA CYS A 187 1.85 -11.05 1.84
C CYS A 187 0.94 -9.92 1.37
N ILE A 188 0.64 -9.84 0.07
CA ILE A 188 -0.28 -8.82 -0.45
C ILE A 188 -1.69 -9.09 0.10
N ALA A 189 -2.15 -10.34 0.16
CA ALA A 189 -3.45 -10.68 0.73
C ALA A 189 -3.54 -10.32 2.21
N LEU A 190 -2.50 -10.64 2.99
CA LEU A 190 -2.40 -10.30 4.42
C LEU A 190 -2.44 -8.79 4.66
N GLY A 191 -1.70 -8.01 3.86
CA GLY A 191 -1.73 -6.55 3.93
C GLY A 191 -3.11 -5.98 3.59
N LEU A 192 -3.77 -6.50 2.56
CA LEU A 192 -5.08 -6.02 2.13
C LEU A 192 -6.19 -6.41 3.13
N GLU A 193 -6.11 -7.60 3.73
CA GLU A 193 -7.00 -8.02 4.83
C GLU A 193 -6.93 -7.04 6.00
N HIS A 194 -5.73 -6.63 6.42
CA HIS A 194 -5.57 -5.65 7.50
C HIS A 194 -6.20 -4.28 7.17
N ILE A 195 -6.10 -3.84 5.91
CA ILE A 195 -6.76 -2.59 5.46
C ILE A 195 -8.29 -2.75 5.57
N HIS A 196 -8.82 -3.88 5.09
CA HIS A 196 -10.25 -4.17 5.07
C HIS A 196 -10.83 -4.35 6.49
N ASP A 197 -10.09 -4.96 7.41
CA ASP A 197 -10.48 -5.16 8.81
C ASP A 197 -10.56 -3.84 9.58
N MET A 198 -9.73 -2.86 9.23
CA MET A 198 -9.84 -1.50 9.75
C MET A 198 -10.99 -0.69 9.11
N GLY A 199 -11.83 -1.35 8.30
CA GLY A 199 -12.97 -0.74 7.62
C GLY A 199 -12.57 0.22 6.51
N LEU A 200 -11.36 0.09 5.95
CA LEU A 200 -10.85 0.90 4.86
C LEU A 200 -10.88 0.11 3.54
N ILE A 201 -10.90 0.83 2.43
CA ILE A 201 -10.71 0.32 1.07
C ILE A 201 -9.50 1.06 0.49
N HIS A 202 -8.57 0.34 -0.16
CA HIS A 202 -7.31 0.89 -0.68
C HIS A 202 -7.55 1.79 -1.90
N ARG A 203 -8.36 1.34 -2.87
CA ARG A 203 -8.87 2.07 -4.04
C ARG A 203 -7.88 2.39 -5.16
N ASP A 204 -6.58 2.23 -4.91
CA ASP A 204 -5.50 2.43 -5.90
C ASP A 204 -4.46 1.30 -5.81
N LEU A 205 -4.93 0.06 -5.61
CA LEU A 205 -4.04 -1.09 -5.47
C LEU A 205 -3.51 -1.47 -6.86
N HIS A 206 -2.19 -1.48 -7.04
CA HIS A 206 -1.54 -1.86 -8.29
C HIS A 206 -0.08 -2.24 -8.04
N THR A 207 0.61 -2.84 -9.02
CA THR A 207 2.02 -3.28 -8.88
C THR A 207 3.00 -2.18 -8.50
N GLY A 208 2.74 -0.92 -8.89
CA GLY A 208 3.52 0.24 -8.44
C GLY A 208 3.34 0.64 -6.96
N ASN A 209 2.28 0.17 -6.30
CA ASN A 209 1.97 0.39 -4.87
C ASN A 209 2.23 -0.88 -4.04
N ILE A 210 2.92 -1.87 -4.63
CA ILE A 210 3.51 -3.00 -3.92
C ILE A 210 5.02 -2.77 -3.92
N LEU A 211 5.62 -2.63 -2.74
CA LEU A 211 7.05 -2.41 -2.55
C LEU A 211 7.77 -3.68 -2.11
N LEU A 212 8.99 -3.86 -2.62
CA LEU A 212 9.84 -5.01 -2.37
C LEU A 212 11.03 -4.61 -1.51
N GLY A 213 11.25 -5.33 -0.41
CA GLY A 213 12.40 -5.13 0.46
C GLY A 213 12.71 -6.40 1.23
N HIS A 214 12.78 -6.31 2.56
CA HIS A 214 12.96 -7.51 3.38
C HIS A 214 11.75 -8.46 3.32
N LEU A 215 10.56 -7.89 3.05
CA LEU A 215 9.29 -8.54 2.81
C LEU A 215 8.57 -7.81 1.66
N VAL A 216 7.31 -8.14 1.42
CA VAL A 216 6.42 -7.46 0.45
C VAL A 216 5.45 -6.54 1.18
N TYR A 217 5.37 -5.28 0.77
CA TYR A 217 4.59 -4.25 1.45
C TYR A 217 3.57 -3.56 0.53
N ILE A 218 2.34 -3.40 0.99
CA ILE A 218 1.41 -2.43 0.40
C ILE A 218 1.79 -1.01 0.87
N THR A 219 1.77 -0.04 -0.04
CA THR A 219 2.06 1.37 0.23
C THR A 219 0.98 2.28 -0.37
N ASP A 220 1.11 3.58 -0.15
CA ASP A 220 0.29 4.66 -0.70
C ASP A 220 -1.19 4.64 -0.30
N MET A 221 -1.43 4.95 0.98
CA MET A 221 -2.78 5.06 1.54
C MET A 221 -3.47 6.39 1.21
N GLY A 222 -2.95 7.18 0.27
CA GLY A 222 -3.45 8.54 -0.03
C GLY A 222 -4.89 8.57 -0.52
N LEU A 223 -5.35 7.48 -1.17
CA LEU A 223 -6.70 7.35 -1.71
C LEU A 223 -7.63 6.49 -0.85
N CYS A 224 -7.14 5.94 0.26
CA CYS A 224 -7.91 5.12 1.18
C CYS A 224 -9.14 5.87 1.72
N LYS A 225 -10.27 5.17 1.78
CA LYS A 225 -11.51 5.69 2.38
C LYS A 225 -12.22 4.62 3.20
N PRO A 226 -13.04 5.01 4.20
CA PRO A 226 -13.92 4.09 4.89
C PRO A 226 -14.83 3.34 3.91
N ALA A 227 -15.14 2.08 4.20
CA ALA A 227 -15.97 1.24 3.32
C ALA A 227 -17.40 1.75 3.14
N ASN A 228 -17.90 2.57 4.06
CA ASN A 228 -19.21 3.23 3.97
C ASN A 228 -19.16 4.63 3.32
N TYR A 229 -18.01 5.03 2.76
CA TYR A 229 -17.84 6.31 2.10
C TYR A 229 -18.62 6.34 0.79
N LYS A 230 -19.66 7.18 0.74
CA LYS A 230 -20.40 7.48 -0.50
C LYS A 230 -19.73 8.61 -1.26
N LYS A 231 -19.45 8.37 -2.54
CA LYS A 231 -18.76 9.34 -3.39
C LYS A 231 -19.72 10.47 -3.79
N LYS A 232 -19.20 11.69 -3.88
CA LYS A 232 -19.98 12.89 -4.28
C LYS A 232 -19.93 13.20 -5.78
N SER A 233 -19.17 12.42 -6.56
CA SER A 233 -18.84 12.70 -7.96
C SER A 233 -18.66 11.39 -8.71
N THR A 234 -18.96 11.36 -10.01
CA THR A 234 -18.67 10.19 -10.86
C THR A 234 -17.19 10.07 -11.22
N LYS A 235 -16.39 11.14 -11.08
CA LYS A 235 -14.96 11.14 -11.45
C LYS A 235 -14.12 10.29 -10.49
N THR A 236 -13.35 9.34 -11.00
CA THR A 236 -12.57 8.40 -10.18
C THR A 236 -11.07 8.56 -10.42
N TYR A 237 -10.24 8.38 -9.39
CA TYR A 237 -8.79 8.24 -9.57
C TYR A 237 -8.42 6.76 -9.68
N GLY A 238 -7.51 6.42 -10.58
CA GLY A 238 -6.96 5.08 -10.68
C GLY A 238 -6.12 4.85 -11.94
N ILE A 239 -5.60 3.63 -12.07
CA ILE A 239 -4.94 3.11 -13.27
C ILE A 239 -5.90 2.11 -13.92
N ILE A 240 -6.39 2.42 -15.13
CA ILE A 240 -7.50 1.70 -15.80
C ILE A 240 -7.37 0.17 -15.72
N PRO A 241 -6.23 -0.47 -16.06
CA PRO A 241 -6.06 -1.92 -15.93
C PRO A 241 -6.42 -2.53 -14.58
N TYR A 242 -6.23 -1.80 -13.47
CA TYR A 242 -6.46 -2.29 -12.12
C TYR A 242 -7.85 -1.93 -11.58
N MET A 243 -8.63 -1.12 -12.31
CA MET A 243 -9.92 -0.64 -11.84
C MET A 243 -11.03 -1.64 -12.17
N ALA A 244 -11.81 -2.00 -11.16
CA ALA A 244 -12.96 -2.87 -11.33
C ALA A 244 -14.02 -2.24 -12.25
N PRO A 245 -14.76 -3.03 -13.03
CA PRO A 245 -15.70 -2.53 -14.04
C PRO A 245 -16.80 -1.64 -13.44
N GLU A 246 -17.31 -1.97 -12.27
CA GLU A 246 -18.34 -1.18 -11.58
C GLU A 246 -17.82 0.22 -11.19
N ILE A 247 -16.53 0.34 -10.90
CA ILE A 247 -15.87 1.61 -10.56
C ILE A 247 -15.65 2.46 -11.81
N LEU A 248 -15.30 1.85 -12.95
CA LEU A 248 -15.22 2.54 -14.24
C LEU A 248 -16.59 3.11 -14.65
N ARG A 249 -17.69 2.44 -14.25
CA ARG A 249 -19.07 2.91 -14.42
C ARG A 249 -19.50 3.98 -13.42
N GLY A 250 -18.63 4.37 -12.49
CA GLY A 250 -18.88 5.42 -11.51
C GLY A 250 -19.68 4.99 -10.28
N GLN A 251 -19.83 3.68 -10.04
CA GLN A 251 -20.40 3.17 -8.79
C GLN A 251 -19.48 3.44 -7.60
N ASP A 252 -20.01 3.30 -6.39
CA ASP A 252 -19.24 3.45 -5.15
C ASP A 252 -18.22 2.33 -4.99
N TYR A 253 -17.09 2.65 -4.35
CA TYR A 253 -16.07 1.65 -4.05
C TYR A 253 -16.55 0.69 -2.96
N THR A 254 -16.29 -0.59 -3.19
CA THR A 254 -16.45 -1.66 -2.20
C THR A 254 -15.13 -2.39 -1.99
N LYS A 255 -15.05 -3.22 -0.96
CA LYS A 255 -13.89 -4.11 -0.76
C LYS A 255 -13.65 -5.01 -1.98
N ALA A 256 -14.72 -5.43 -2.67
CA ALA A 256 -14.64 -6.25 -3.88
C ALA A 256 -13.94 -5.55 -5.05
N ALA A 257 -13.90 -4.21 -5.09
CA ALA A 257 -13.13 -3.48 -6.08
C ALA A 257 -11.61 -3.64 -5.86
N ASP A 258 -11.14 -3.68 -4.60
CA ASP A 258 -9.74 -4.00 -4.31
C ASP A 258 -9.41 -5.46 -4.66
N ILE A 259 -10.37 -6.38 -4.52
CA ILE A 259 -10.20 -7.80 -4.92
C ILE A 259 -9.97 -7.92 -6.42
N TYR A 260 -10.69 -7.16 -7.23
CA TYR A 260 -10.44 -7.08 -8.66
C TYR A 260 -9.00 -6.59 -8.94
N SER A 261 -8.60 -5.49 -8.31
CA SER A 261 -7.23 -4.97 -8.45
C SER A 261 -6.17 -6.00 -8.04
N PHE A 262 -6.43 -6.76 -6.96
CA PHE A 262 -5.59 -7.86 -6.52
C PHE A 262 -5.47 -8.96 -7.58
N GLY A 263 -6.58 -9.36 -8.21
CA GLY A 263 -6.60 -10.32 -9.31
C GLY A 263 -5.72 -9.91 -10.50
N ILE A 264 -5.68 -8.60 -10.81
CA ILE A 264 -4.79 -8.05 -11.86
C ILE A 264 -3.33 -8.03 -11.42
N ILE A 265 -3.07 -7.83 -10.11
CA ILE A 265 -1.71 -7.82 -9.56
C ILE A 265 -1.06 -9.17 -9.61
N ILE A 266 -1.80 -10.27 -9.43
CA ILE A 266 -1.27 -11.63 -9.57
C ILE A 266 -0.94 -11.83 -11.06
N PRO A 267 0.32 -11.61 -11.49
CA PRO A 267 0.66 -11.77 -12.89
C PRO A 267 0.65 -13.26 -13.18
N ARG A 268 0.45 -13.62 -14.44
CA ARG A 268 0.79 -14.94 -14.94
C ARG A 268 2.32 -15.05 -14.99
N PHE A 269 2.94 -15.24 -13.84
CA PHE A 269 4.39 -15.41 -13.74
C PHE A 269 4.79 -16.59 -14.67
N ASP A 270 5.73 -16.37 -15.59
CA ASP A 270 5.93 -17.11 -16.85
C ASP A 270 5.81 -18.66 -16.83
N ILE A 271 5.24 -19.17 -17.94
CA ILE A 271 4.98 -20.53 -18.44
C ILE A 271 4.34 -21.51 -17.43
N LYS A 272 3.04 -21.78 -17.68
CA LYS A 272 2.11 -22.67 -16.99
C LYS A 272 1.87 -22.26 -15.52
N VAL A 273 0.67 -21.73 -15.26
CA VAL A 273 0.19 -21.35 -13.92
C VAL A 273 -0.68 -22.49 -13.40
N PRO A 274 -0.53 -22.96 -12.14
CA PRO A 274 -1.43 -23.91 -11.52
C PRO A 274 -2.89 -23.51 -11.71
N GLN A 275 -3.73 -24.45 -12.13
CA GLN A 275 -5.15 -24.21 -12.41
C GLN A 275 -5.90 -23.68 -11.19
N LEU A 276 -5.48 -24.06 -9.99
CA LEU A 276 -6.01 -23.50 -8.74
C LEU A 276 -5.75 -21.99 -8.60
N ILE A 277 -4.60 -21.49 -9.04
CA ILE A 277 -4.30 -20.04 -9.07
C ILE A 277 -5.08 -19.37 -10.20
N VAL A 278 -5.20 -20.01 -11.37
CA VAL A 278 -6.01 -19.49 -12.49
C VAL A 278 -7.47 -19.32 -12.07
N SER A 279 -8.02 -20.32 -11.39
CA SER A 279 -9.39 -20.29 -10.84
C SER A 279 -9.57 -19.15 -9.85
N LEU A 280 -8.60 -18.95 -8.94
CA LEU A 280 -8.61 -17.80 -8.03
C LEU A 280 -8.58 -16.47 -8.77
N ILE A 281 -7.68 -16.30 -9.75
CA ILE A 281 -7.57 -15.08 -10.56
C ILE A 281 -8.89 -14.81 -11.28
N LYS A 282 -9.48 -15.83 -11.92
CA LYS A 282 -10.80 -15.72 -12.55
C LYS A 282 -11.79 -15.16 -11.52
N ARG A 283 -12.03 -15.87 -10.41
CA ARG A 283 -12.98 -15.41 -9.37
C ARG A 283 -12.72 -13.97 -8.90
N CYS A 284 -11.47 -13.52 -8.76
CA CYS A 284 -11.15 -12.13 -8.42
C CYS A 284 -11.57 -11.13 -9.51
N LEU A 285 -11.50 -11.52 -10.78
CA LEU A 285 -11.80 -10.70 -11.96
C LEU A 285 -13.26 -10.80 -12.43
N ASP A 286 -14.15 -11.43 -11.66
CA ASP A 286 -15.56 -11.56 -12.04
C ASP A 286 -16.21 -10.18 -12.21
N ALA A 287 -16.98 -10.02 -13.29
CA ALA A 287 -17.72 -8.81 -13.60
C ALA A 287 -18.70 -8.42 -12.47
N ASP A 288 -19.32 -9.40 -11.81
CA ASP A 288 -20.18 -9.16 -10.66
C ASP A 288 -19.33 -9.15 -9.36
N PRO A 289 -19.28 -8.02 -8.63
CA PRO A 289 -18.53 -7.93 -7.38
C PRO A 289 -19.00 -8.91 -6.30
N ILE A 290 -20.23 -9.43 -6.35
CA ILE A 290 -20.75 -10.41 -5.38
C ILE A 290 -20.08 -11.79 -5.54
N ASN A 291 -19.67 -12.13 -6.77
CA ASN A 291 -19.03 -13.42 -7.06
C ASN A 291 -17.54 -13.44 -6.70
N ARG A 292 -16.96 -12.28 -6.38
CA ARG A 292 -15.54 -12.17 -6.02
C ARG A 292 -15.31 -12.70 -4.60
N PRO A 293 -14.20 -13.42 -4.35
CA PRO A 293 -13.87 -13.93 -3.03
C PRO A 293 -13.61 -12.79 -2.04
N THR A 294 -13.78 -13.08 -0.75
CA THR A 294 -13.31 -12.15 0.29
C THR A 294 -11.80 -12.21 0.43
N ILE A 295 -11.17 -11.13 0.90
CA ILE A 295 -9.72 -11.14 1.09
C ILE A 295 -9.26 -12.16 2.15
N GLU A 296 -10.10 -12.43 3.16
CA GLU A 296 -9.84 -13.46 4.17
C GLU A 296 -9.77 -14.85 3.53
N GLU A 297 -10.67 -15.16 2.60
CA GLU A 297 -10.64 -16.41 1.83
C GLU A 297 -9.34 -16.54 1.03
N ILE A 298 -8.96 -15.48 0.30
CA ILE A 298 -7.71 -15.44 -0.49
C ILE A 298 -6.49 -15.66 0.41
N ARG A 299 -6.43 -14.99 1.56
CA ARG A 299 -5.30 -15.13 2.49
C ARG A 299 -5.22 -16.55 3.05
N LYS A 300 -6.35 -17.13 3.47
CA LYS A 300 -6.39 -18.53 3.96
C LYS A 300 -5.90 -19.51 2.88
N LEU A 301 -6.39 -19.35 1.65
CA LEU A 301 -6.02 -20.19 0.52
C LEU A 301 -4.53 -20.07 0.18
N SER A 302 -4.00 -18.85 0.05
CA SER A 302 -2.58 -18.61 -0.23
C SER A 302 -1.65 -19.04 0.90
N CYS A 303 -2.07 -18.90 2.17
CA CYS A 303 -1.34 -19.42 3.32
C CYS A 303 -1.24 -20.95 3.28
N HIS A 304 -2.34 -21.62 2.93
CA HIS A 304 -2.38 -23.07 2.80
C HIS A 304 -1.47 -23.56 1.68
N TRP A 305 -1.55 -22.95 0.49
CA TRP A 305 -0.65 -23.24 -0.63
C TRP A 305 0.83 -23.05 -0.30
N LEU A 306 1.17 -21.96 0.40
CA LEU A 306 2.54 -21.71 0.84
C LEU A 306 3.01 -22.78 1.84
N TYR A 307 2.15 -23.17 2.79
CA TYR A 307 2.45 -24.24 3.73
C TYR A 307 2.67 -25.57 3.03
N GLU A 308 1.82 -25.94 2.08
CA GLU A 308 1.98 -27.16 1.29
C GLU A 308 3.32 -27.20 0.54
N CYS A 309 3.73 -26.09 -0.08
CA CYS A 309 4.97 -26.07 -0.86
C CYS A 309 6.24 -26.10 0.00
N THR A 310 6.16 -25.61 1.24
CA THR A 310 7.33 -25.49 2.14
C THR A 310 7.45 -26.62 3.17
N SER A 311 6.40 -27.42 3.36
CA SER A 311 6.34 -28.46 4.38
C SER A 311 6.74 -29.83 3.84
N VAL A 312 7.59 -30.55 4.59
CA VAL A 312 8.04 -31.92 4.29
C VAL A 312 7.08 -33.01 4.80
N VAL A 313 5.89 -32.63 5.28
CA VAL A 313 5.03 -33.45 6.13
C VAL A 313 4.06 -34.36 5.36
N PHE A 314 3.89 -34.19 4.05
CA PHE A 314 2.91 -34.94 3.28
C PHE A 314 3.51 -36.23 2.71
N ASP A 315 2.91 -37.37 3.06
CA ASP A 315 3.28 -38.69 2.53
C ASP A 315 2.99 -38.81 1.03
N GLU A 316 1.97 -38.11 0.53
CA GLU A 316 1.57 -38.05 -0.88
C GLU A 316 1.42 -36.59 -1.36
N PRO A 317 1.85 -36.24 -2.59
CA PRO A 317 1.75 -34.87 -3.09
C PRO A 317 0.30 -34.37 -3.18
N THR A 318 0.04 -33.16 -2.67
CA THR A 318 -1.26 -32.48 -2.83
C THR A 318 -1.53 -32.14 -4.29
N GLU A 319 -2.81 -31.93 -4.65
CA GLU A 319 -3.18 -31.53 -6.01
C GLU A 319 -2.46 -30.25 -6.45
N PHE A 320 -2.29 -29.31 -5.53
CA PHE A 320 -1.59 -28.07 -5.80
C PHE A 320 -0.08 -28.27 -6.03
N GLN A 321 0.56 -29.14 -5.23
CA GLN A 321 1.96 -29.52 -5.44
C GLN A 321 2.16 -30.22 -6.78
N LYS A 322 1.24 -31.09 -7.20
CA LYS A 322 1.25 -31.74 -8.52
C LYS A 322 1.22 -30.71 -9.64
N GLN A 323 0.28 -29.75 -9.58
CA GLN A 323 0.17 -28.68 -10.59
C GLN A 323 1.42 -27.77 -10.63
N ILE A 324 2.05 -27.50 -9.48
CA ILE A 324 3.32 -26.75 -9.44
C ILE A 324 4.46 -27.53 -10.09
N LYS A 325 4.58 -28.83 -9.80
CA LYS A 325 5.60 -29.69 -10.40
C LYS A 325 5.47 -29.72 -11.92
N GLU A 326 4.25 -29.92 -12.42
CA GLU A 326 3.97 -29.86 -13.86
C GLU A 326 4.31 -28.51 -14.49
N ALA A 327 4.04 -27.41 -13.78
CA ALA A 327 4.38 -26.07 -14.25
C ALA A 327 5.90 -25.88 -14.38
N ILE A 328 6.66 -26.38 -13.40
CA ILE A 328 8.13 -26.32 -13.41
C ILE A 328 8.71 -27.18 -14.54
N GLU A 329 8.19 -28.40 -14.72
CA GLU A 329 8.63 -29.31 -15.80
C GLU A 329 8.33 -28.73 -17.19
N ALA A 330 7.15 -28.16 -17.39
CA ALA A 330 6.78 -27.50 -18.65
C ALA A 330 7.70 -26.31 -18.99
N LYS A 331 8.09 -25.52 -17.98
CA LYS A 331 9.06 -24.42 -18.14
C LYS A 331 10.41 -24.94 -18.62
N TYR A 332 10.92 -26.03 -18.03
CA TYR A 332 12.20 -26.63 -18.41
C TYR A 332 12.20 -27.13 -19.87
N ILE A 333 11.11 -27.77 -20.29
CA ILE A 333 10.94 -28.25 -21.67
C ILE A 333 10.91 -27.07 -22.65
N SER A 334 10.15 -26.01 -22.34
CA SER A 334 10.04 -24.83 -23.20
C SER A 334 11.35 -24.03 -23.32
N THR A 335 12.22 -24.03 -22.31
CA THR A 335 13.52 -23.36 -22.38
C THR A 335 14.54 -24.09 -23.27
N ASN A 336 14.37 -25.39 -23.47
CA ASN A 336 15.28 -26.21 -24.29
C ASN A 336 14.97 -26.19 -25.80
N SER A 337 13.88 -25.56 -26.25
CA SER A 337 13.45 -25.52 -27.66
C SER A 337 13.49 -24.13 -28.33
N MET A 338 14.05 -23.11 -27.66
CA MET A 338 14.29 -21.72 -28.10
C MET A 338 13.30 -21.07 -29.11
N SER A 339 12.31 -20.34 -28.58
CA SER A 339 12.18 -18.88 -28.82
C SER A 339 11.34 -18.32 -27.67
N SER A 340 11.99 -17.64 -26.72
CA SER A 340 11.33 -17.05 -25.56
C SER A 340 10.62 -15.76 -25.95
N THR A 341 9.39 -15.88 -26.44
CA THR A 341 8.47 -14.75 -26.36
C THR A 341 8.00 -14.65 -24.91
N SER A 342 8.72 -13.87 -24.11
CA SER A 342 8.24 -13.51 -22.77
C SER A 342 6.85 -12.87 -22.92
N LEU A 343 5.82 -13.58 -22.49
CA LEU A 343 4.44 -13.10 -22.38
C LEU A 343 4.26 -12.26 -21.11
N GLY A 344 5.34 -11.63 -20.64
CA GLY A 344 5.26 -10.47 -19.77
C GLY A 344 4.36 -9.45 -20.46
N LEU A 345 3.43 -8.87 -19.69
CA LEU A 345 2.58 -7.76 -20.11
C LEU A 345 3.47 -6.70 -20.79
N LYS A 346 3.55 -6.72 -22.13
CA LYS A 346 4.27 -5.69 -22.88
C LYS A 346 3.51 -4.40 -22.63
N THR A 347 4.10 -3.53 -21.82
CA THR A 347 3.52 -2.23 -21.56
C THR A 347 3.54 -1.45 -22.88
N HIS A 348 2.37 -1.04 -23.35
CA HIS A 348 2.29 -0.26 -24.57
C HIS A 348 2.90 1.12 -24.28
N SER A 349 3.83 1.59 -25.11
CA SER A 349 4.57 2.84 -24.88
C SER A 349 3.67 4.08 -24.77
N GLY A 350 2.48 4.04 -25.38
CA GLY A 350 1.45 5.08 -25.27
C GLY A 350 0.48 4.93 -24.07
N ALA A 351 0.59 3.88 -23.27
CA ALA A 351 -0.30 3.66 -22.12
C ALA A 351 0.20 4.42 -20.87
N ILE A 352 -0.74 4.91 -20.08
CA ILE A 352 -0.47 5.71 -18.89
C ILE A 352 -0.61 4.84 -17.64
N TYR A 353 0.49 4.65 -16.94
CA TYR A 353 0.63 3.80 -15.75
C TYR A 353 0.74 4.61 -14.44
N THR A 354 0.16 5.80 -14.43
CA THR A 354 0.05 6.66 -13.25
C THR A 354 -1.41 6.93 -12.94
N SER A 355 -1.75 6.90 -11.66
CA SER A 355 -3.12 7.17 -11.20
C SER A 355 -3.52 8.59 -11.58
N ARG A 356 -4.69 8.74 -12.20
CA ARG A 356 -5.21 10.03 -12.71
C ARG A 356 -6.71 10.09 -12.60
N LEU A 357 -7.25 11.31 -12.68
CA LEU A 357 -8.69 11.53 -12.69
C LEU A 357 -9.29 11.04 -14.02
N LEU A 358 -10.26 10.16 -13.93
CA LEU A 358 -10.99 9.54 -15.03
C LEU A 358 -12.47 9.88 -14.93
N ASN A 359 -13.11 10.02 -16.08
CA ASN A 359 -14.55 10.26 -16.18
C ASN A 359 -15.08 9.56 -17.44
N PHE A 360 -15.84 8.48 -17.24
CA PHE A 360 -16.50 7.76 -18.32
C PHE A 360 -18.00 8.03 -18.25
N ASN A 361 -18.61 8.31 -19.40
CA ASN A 361 -20.05 8.48 -19.52
C ASN A 361 -20.63 7.20 -20.13
N LYS A 362 -21.57 6.56 -19.43
CA LYS A 362 -22.44 5.49 -19.98
C LYS A 362 -21.66 4.33 -20.63
N LEU A 363 -20.86 3.60 -19.85
CA LEU A 363 -20.33 2.30 -20.28
C LEU A 363 -21.46 1.25 -20.34
N PRO A 364 -21.31 0.15 -21.11
CA PRO A 364 -22.24 -0.98 -21.07
C PRO A 364 -22.11 -1.78 -19.77
N ASP A 365 -23.13 -2.56 -19.43
CA ASP A 365 -23.08 -3.43 -18.24
C ASP A 365 -21.92 -4.42 -18.38
N PRO A 366 -21.14 -4.62 -17.31
CA PRO A 366 -19.99 -5.50 -17.39
C PRO A 366 -20.47 -6.94 -17.49
N LYS A 367 -19.86 -7.69 -18.41
CA LYS A 367 -20.08 -9.11 -18.57
C LYS A 367 -18.75 -9.83 -18.64
N ASN A 368 -18.71 -11.03 -18.07
CA ASN A 368 -17.60 -11.94 -18.29
C ASN A 368 -17.54 -12.34 -19.78
N SER A 369 -16.36 -12.74 -20.26
CA SER A 369 -16.25 -13.27 -21.63
C SER A 369 -17.04 -14.57 -21.77
N ASP A 370 -17.49 -14.88 -22.98
CA ASP A 370 -18.35 -16.05 -23.22
C ASP A 370 -17.64 -17.38 -22.89
N ASP A 371 -16.30 -17.38 -22.93
CA ASP A 371 -15.41 -18.50 -22.58
C ASP A 371 -14.94 -18.49 -21.11
N TYR A 372 -15.41 -17.56 -20.29
CA TYR A 372 -14.84 -17.30 -18.97
C TYR A 372 -14.87 -18.51 -18.03
N TYR A 373 -15.96 -19.29 -18.04
CA TYR A 373 -16.10 -20.50 -17.24
C TYR A 373 -15.51 -21.76 -17.90
N VAL A 374 -14.98 -21.66 -19.12
CA VAL A 374 -14.31 -22.78 -19.78
C VAL A 374 -12.97 -23.03 -19.09
N GLN A 375 -12.77 -24.27 -18.63
CA GLN A 375 -11.48 -24.75 -18.14
C GLN A 375 -10.61 -25.11 -19.35
N TYR A 376 -9.49 -24.41 -19.53
CA TYR A 376 -8.51 -24.72 -20.55
C TYR A 376 -7.31 -25.41 -19.89
N ASP A 377 -6.99 -26.62 -20.33
CA ASP A 377 -5.88 -27.41 -19.78
C ASP A 377 -4.50 -26.79 -20.06
N ASN A 378 -4.38 -25.97 -21.12
CA ASN A 378 -3.18 -25.20 -21.45
C ASN A 378 -3.55 -23.82 -22.00
N ILE A 379 -3.12 -22.76 -21.30
CA ILE A 379 -3.42 -21.35 -21.64
C ILE A 379 -2.69 -20.87 -22.92
N THR A 380 -1.74 -21.64 -23.46
CA THR A 380 -1.08 -21.33 -24.74
C THR A 380 -2.03 -21.29 -25.93
N ASN A 381 -3.24 -21.85 -25.80
CA ASN A 381 -4.30 -21.77 -26.83
C ASN A 381 -5.25 -20.58 -26.67
N MET A 382 -5.05 -19.71 -25.68
CA MET A 382 -5.68 -18.38 -25.73
C MET A 382 -4.93 -17.56 -26.79
N GLU A 383 -5.25 -17.77 -28.07
CA GLU A 383 -5.15 -16.66 -29.02
C GLU A 383 -5.96 -15.53 -28.39
N TYR A 384 -5.27 -14.47 -27.97
CA TYR A 384 -5.94 -13.22 -27.63
C TYR A 384 -6.77 -12.87 -28.85
N SER A 385 -8.09 -13.02 -28.76
CA SER A 385 -8.98 -12.42 -29.73
C SER A 385 -8.59 -10.94 -29.82
N ASP A 386 -8.09 -10.52 -30.98
CA ASP A 386 -7.73 -9.13 -31.33
C ASP A 386 -8.91 -8.13 -31.20
N SER A 387 -10.02 -8.54 -30.59
CA SER A 387 -11.26 -7.77 -30.42
C SER A 387 -11.21 -6.67 -29.35
N LEU A 388 -10.10 -6.50 -28.62
CA LEU A 388 -9.92 -5.39 -27.68
C LEU A 388 -9.22 -4.15 -28.27
N GLN A 389 -9.11 -4.02 -29.59
CA GLN A 389 -9.00 -2.70 -30.21
C GLN A 389 -10.33 -1.95 -30.02
N ILE A 390 -10.50 -1.33 -28.84
CA ILE A 390 -11.46 -0.25 -28.68
C ILE A 390 -10.98 0.85 -29.63
N ASN A 391 -11.65 0.93 -30.77
CA ASN A 391 -11.42 1.90 -31.82
C ASN A 391 -11.87 3.28 -31.29
N LEU A 392 -11.01 3.92 -30.49
CA LEU A 392 -11.13 5.34 -30.13
C LEU A 392 -10.73 6.19 -31.35
N ARG A 393 -11.51 6.10 -32.43
CA ARG A 393 -11.55 7.13 -33.46
C ARG A 393 -12.83 7.93 -33.27
N SER A 394 -12.62 9.11 -32.72
CA SER A 394 -13.52 10.26 -32.70
C SER A 394 -14.32 10.44 -33.99
N LYS A 395 -15.64 10.63 -33.82
CA LYS A 395 -16.37 11.63 -34.58
C LYS A 395 -16.98 12.61 -33.60
#